data_AF-A0A7V7HAJ7-F1
#
_entry.id   AF-A0A7V7HAJ7-F1
#
_cell.length_a   1.000
_cell.length_b   1.000
_cell.length_c   1.000
_cell.angle_alpha   90.00
_cell.angle_beta   90.00
_cell.angle_gamma   90.00
#
_symmetry.space_group_name_H-M   'P 1'
#
loop_
_entity.id
_entity.type
_entity.pdbx_description
1 polymer ?
#
loop_
_entity_poly.entity_id
_entity_poly.type
_entity_poly.pdbx_seq_one_letter_code
_entity_poly.pdbx_strand_id
1 'polypeptide(L)'
;MLGIHVEKTKDELIISWQFSKIHIPLCEITEVTEDNTYAGVEEKSATRIGTAYGTTDRILIKTVKQNYLLFTTNRVSILNKIKA
;
A
#
# COMPACT_ATOMS: atom_id res chain seq x y z
N MET A 1 -16.87 -7.71 0.55
CA MET A 1 -15.91 -6.84 -0.16
C MET A 1 -14.51 -7.21 0.34
N LEU A 2 -13.71 -7.95 -0.45
CA LEU A 2 -12.39 -8.49 -0.05
C LEU A 2 -11.25 -7.49 -0.35
N GLY A 3 -11.46 -6.22 0.01
CA GLY A 3 -10.52 -5.14 -0.24
C GLY A 3 -9.47 -5.00 0.87
N ILE A 4 -8.37 -4.31 0.57
CA ILE A 4 -7.42 -3.88 1.60
C ILE A 4 -8.06 -2.77 2.45
N HIS A 5 -7.77 -2.78 3.75
CA HIS A 5 -8.12 -1.70 4.66
C HIS A 5 -6.84 -1.03 5.14
N VAL A 6 -6.81 0.30 5.10
CA VAL A 6 -5.68 1.10 5.56
C VAL A 6 -6.17 2.04 6.66
N GLU A 7 -5.43 2.05 7.76
CA GLU A 7 -5.62 2.92 8.91
C GLU A 7 -4.28 3.57 9.24
N LYS A 8 -4.29 4.88 9.50
CA LYS A 8 -3.11 5.63 9.93
C LYS A 8 -3.32 6.04 11.38
N THR A 9 -2.38 5.68 12.23
CA THR A 9 -2.32 6.13 13.62
C THR A 9 -1.30 7.28 13.75
N LYS A 10 -0.96 7.68 14.98
CA LYS A 10 0.07 8.71 15.20
C LYS A 10 1.46 8.26 14.77
N ASP A 11 1.76 6.97 14.91
CA ASP A 11 3.12 6.44 14.78
C ASP A 11 3.28 5.40 13.67
N GLU A 12 2.17 4.76 13.25
CA GLU A 12 2.19 3.66 12.28
C GLU A 12 1.05 3.71 11.26
N LEU A 13 1.33 3.17 10.08
CA LEU A 13 0.37 2.80 9.06
C LEU A 13 0.04 1.31 9.19
N ILE A 14 -1.23 1.01 9.42
CA ILE A 14 -1.74 -0.36 9.57
C ILE A 14 -2.48 -0.74 8.29
N ILE A 15 -2.01 -1.80 7.63
CA ILE A 15 -2.63 -2.37 6.44
C ILE A 15 -3.22 -3.73 6.82
N SER A 16 -4.53 -3.87 6.70
CA SER A 16 -5.25 -5.12 6.94
C SER A 16 -5.75 -5.71 5.63
N TRP A 17 -5.44 -6.99 5.40
CA TRP A 17 -5.95 -7.73 4.25
C TRP A 17 -6.13 -9.21 4.62
N GLN A 18 -7.34 -9.74 4.37
CA GLN A 18 -7.74 -11.07 4.82
C GLN A 18 -7.48 -11.24 6.33
N PHE A 19 -6.69 -12.25 6.71
CA PHE A 19 -6.32 -12.53 8.10
C PHE A 19 -4.97 -11.93 8.52
N SER A 20 -4.38 -11.08 7.67
CA SER A 20 -3.06 -10.48 7.91
C SER A 20 -3.17 -8.99 8.21
N LYS A 21 -2.33 -8.54 9.14
CA LYS A 21 -2.10 -7.13 9.46
C LYS A 21 -0.62 -6.82 9.33
N ILE A 22 -0.31 -5.72 8.66
CA ILE A 22 1.04 -5.24 8.44
C ILE A 22 1.13 -3.87 9.07
N HIS A 23 2.09 -3.71 9.98
CA HIS A 23 2.36 -2.49 10.71
C HIS A 23 3.62 -1.87 10.16
N ILE A 24 3.51 -0.65 9.62
CA ILE A 24 4.63 0.09 9.05
C ILE A 24 4.81 1.36 9.88
N PRO A 25 5.90 1.51 10.64
CA PRO A 25 6.19 2.76 11.33
C PRO A 25 6.26 3.93 10.33
N LEU A 26 5.60 5.05 10.62
CA LEU A 26 5.58 6.21 9.72
C LEU A 26 6.98 6.80 9.51
N CYS A 27 7.87 6.68 10.50
CA CYS A 27 9.26 7.11 10.39
C CYS A 27 10.08 6.28 9.41
N GLU A 28 9.63 5.07 9.05
CA GLU A 28 10.28 4.21 8.06
C GLU A 28 9.78 4.48 6.65
N ILE A 29 8.65 5.18 6.47
CA ILE A 29 8.08 5.49 5.15
C ILE A 29 8.86 6.64 4.54
N THR A 30 9.49 6.38 3.39
CA THR A 30 10.27 7.38 2.66
C THR A 30 9.45 8.04 1.56
N GLU A 31 8.58 7.28 0.90
CA GLU A 31 7.79 7.76 -0.24
C GLU A 31 6.51 6.94 -0.40
N VAL A 32 5.42 7.59 -0.81
CA VAL A 32 4.17 6.94 -1.21
C VAL A 32 3.75 7.47 -2.57
N THR A 33 3.73 6.60 -3.57
CA THR A 33 3.44 6.96 -4.96
C THR A 33 2.37 6.08 -5.58
N GLU A 34 1.76 6.59 -6.65
CA GLU A 34 0.86 5.81 -7.49
C GLU A 34 1.69 5.08 -8.54
N ASP A 35 1.57 3.75 -8.57
CA ASP A 35 2.26 2.96 -9.58
C ASP A 35 1.34 2.80 -10.80
N ASN A 36 1.57 3.66 -11.79
CA ASN A 36 0.83 3.65 -13.05
C ASN A 36 1.36 2.61 -14.05
N THR A 37 2.35 1.78 -13.68
CA THR A 37 2.91 0.78 -14.58
C THR A 37 2.06 -0.49 -14.59
N TYR A 38 1.71 -0.97 -15.80
CA TYR A 38 0.85 -2.14 -15.99
C TYR A 38 1.37 -3.43 -15.31
N ALA A 39 2.69 -3.57 -15.13
CA ALA A 39 3.30 -4.76 -14.52
C ALA A 39 3.96 -4.52 -13.15
N GLY A 40 3.88 -3.32 -12.56
CA GLY A 40 4.55 -3.00 -11.30
C GLY A 40 6.06 -3.13 -11.41
N VAL A 41 6.60 -2.63 -12.53
CA VAL A 41 7.96 -2.94 -13.01
C VAL A 41 9.03 -2.35 -12.10
N GLU A 42 8.72 -1.25 -11.40
CA GLU A 42 9.70 -0.54 -10.59
C GLU A 42 10.18 -1.33 -9.37
N GLU A 43 9.42 -2.29 -8.84
CA GLU A 43 9.77 -2.91 -7.56
C GLU A 43 9.41 -4.40 -7.47
N LYS A 44 10.11 -5.26 -8.22
CA LYS A 44 9.92 -6.73 -8.19
C LYS A 44 10.07 -7.35 -6.79
N SER A 45 10.82 -6.70 -5.91
CA SER A 45 11.05 -7.12 -4.52
C SER A 45 9.97 -6.65 -3.55
N ALA A 46 9.01 -5.81 -3.97
CA ALA A 46 7.99 -5.30 -3.08
C ALA A 46 7.00 -6.39 -2.63
N THR A 47 6.63 -6.35 -1.36
CA THR A 47 5.59 -7.22 -0.81
C THR A 47 4.24 -6.78 -1.36
N ARG A 48 3.60 -7.69 -2.11
CA ARG A 48 2.32 -7.46 -2.77
C ARG A 48 1.16 -7.74 -1.82
N ILE A 49 0.28 -6.77 -1.63
CA ILE A 49 -0.85 -6.86 -0.70
C ILE A 49 -2.13 -6.49 -1.43
N GLY A 50 -3.15 -7.36 -1.35
CA GLY A 50 -4.38 -7.18 -2.10
C GLY A 50 -4.46 -8.10 -3.32
N THR A 51 -5.63 -8.13 -3.95
CA THR A 51 -5.85 -8.95 -5.13
C THR A 51 -5.40 -8.21 -6.38
N ALA A 52 -4.36 -8.71 -7.05
CA ALA A 52 -3.84 -8.12 -8.27
C ALA A 52 -4.78 -8.40 -9.45
N TYR A 53 -5.39 -7.35 -10.01
CA TYR A 53 -6.15 -7.40 -11.26
C TYR A 53 -5.64 -6.33 -12.23
N GLY A 54 -5.92 -6.51 -13.52
CA GLY A 54 -5.52 -5.53 -14.55
C GLY A 54 -6.15 -4.15 -14.38
N THR A 55 -7.28 -4.08 -13.67
CA THR A 55 -8.06 -2.85 -13.43
C THR A 55 -7.93 -2.28 -12.03
N THR A 56 -7.20 -2.93 -11.12
CA THR A 56 -6.98 -2.41 -9.77
C THR A 56 -5.87 -1.38 -9.76
N ASP A 57 -6.13 -0.25 -9.10
CA ASP A 57 -5.13 0.76 -8.80
C ASP A 57 -4.01 0.18 -7.93
N ARG A 58 -2.83 0.81 -8.02
CA ARG A 58 -1.64 0.40 -7.29
C ARG A 58 -1.04 1.56 -6.52
N ILE A 59 -0.71 1.33 -5.26
CA ILE A 59 -0.01 2.29 -4.41
C ILE A 59 1.29 1.64 -3.96
N LEU A 60 2.40 2.27 -4.28
CA LEU A 60 3.73 1.88 -3.85
C LEU A 60 4.06 2.64 -2.56
N ILE A 61 4.39 1.91 -1.51
CA ILE A 61 4.89 2.46 -0.25
C ILE A 61 6.34 2.04 -0.14
N LYS A 62 7.25 3.00 -0.29
CA LYS A 62 8.67 2.78 -0.07
C LYS A 62 9.01 2.98 1.40
N THR A 63 9.79 2.06 1.94
CA THR A 63 10.30 2.16 3.30
C THR A 63 11.79 1.92 3.34
N VAL A 64 12.43 2.23 4.46
CA VAL A 64 13.86 1.97 4.67
C VAL A 64 14.19 0.46 4.62
N LYS A 65 13.23 -0.41 5.00
CA LYS A 65 13.48 -1.86 5.15
C LYS A 65 12.95 -2.68 3.99
N GLN A 66 11.70 -2.44 3.59
CA GLN A 66 10.99 -3.25 2.60
C GLN A 66 9.87 -2.43 1.95
N ASN A 67 9.79 -2.49 0.63
CA ASN A 67 8.76 -1.78 -0.12
C ASN A 67 7.49 -2.63 -0.20
N TYR A 68 6.33 -1.97 -0.27
CA TYR A 68 5.02 -2.60 -0.32
C TYR A 68 4.23 -2.10 -1.52
N LEU A 69 3.60 -3.02 -2.26
CA LEU A 69 2.74 -2.70 -3.39
C LEU A 69 1.31 -3.10 -3.05
N LEU A 70 0.45 -2.10 -2.88
CA LEU A 70 -0.94 -2.27 -2.52
C LEU A 70 -1.83 -2.32 -3.77
N PHE A 71 -2.66 -3.35 -3.89
CA PHE A 71 -3.70 -3.45 -4.92
C PHE A 71 -5.05 -3.04 -4.33
N THR A 72 -5.67 -2.00 -4.90
CA THR A 72 -6.90 -1.42 -4.37
C THR A 72 -7.83 -0.94 -5.49
N THR A 73 -9.11 -0.82 -5.18
CA THR A 73 -10.11 -0.13 -6.02
C THR A 73 -10.48 1.25 -5.44
N ASN A 74 -9.92 1.61 -4.29
CA ASN A 74 -10.26 2.81 -3.52
C ASN A 74 -9.03 3.69 -3.30
N ARG A 75 -8.20 3.88 -4.34
CA ARG A 75 -6.93 4.61 -4.27
C ARG A 75 -7.04 5.96 -3.57
N VAL A 76 -8.00 6.78 -3.97
CA VAL A 76 -8.20 8.14 -3.45
C VAL A 76 -8.42 8.12 -1.93
N SER A 77 -9.24 7.19 -1.43
CA SER A 77 -9.51 7.07 0.01
C SER A 77 -8.26 6.70 0.79
N ILE A 78 -7.46 5.77 0.27
CA ILE A 78 -6.22 5.32 0.92
C ILE A 78 -5.17 6.44 0.94
N LEU A 79 -4.95 7.12 -0.18
CA LEU A 79 -3.99 8.23 -0.24
C LEU A 79 -4.39 9.38 0.68
N ASN A 80 -5.69 9.70 0.76
CA ASN A 80 -6.17 10.71 1.70
C ASN A 80 -5.93 10.31 3.15
N LYS A 81 -6.12 9.04 3.51
CA LYS A 81 -5.81 8.54 4.86
C LYS A 81 -4.33 8.59 5.20
N ILE A 82 -3.45 8.36 4.22
CA ILE A 82 -2.00 8.42 4.43
C ILE A 82 -1.53 9.87 4.61
N LYS A 83 -2.15 10.81 3.87
CA LYS A 83 -1.81 12.25 3.91
C LYS A 83 -2.43 13.01 5.09
N ALA A 84 -3.60 12.58 5.57
CA ALA A 84 -4.28 13.15 6.75
C ALA A 84 -3.42 13.00 8.02
#